data_AF-A0A024U484-F1
#
_entry.id   AF-A0A024U484-F1
#
_cell.length_a   1.000
_cell.length_b   1.000
_cell.length_c   1.000
_cell.angle_alpha   90.00
_cell.angle_beta   90.00
_cell.angle_gamma   90.00
#
_symmetry.space_group_name_H-M   'P 1'
#
loop_
_entity.id
_entity.type
_entity.pdbx_description
1 polymer ?
#
loop_
_entity_poly.entity_id
_entity_poly.type
_entity_poly.pdbx_seq_one_letter_code
_entity_poly.pdbx_strand_id
1 'polypeptide(L)'
;MTDEADFDESGSSYDGFSDDGSEQIDRMWMQQESRAMERRSRTVGFREGVDAGKEETLQEGFNAGYVVGASQGFRSGVLQGLLRAYTSQFPNLVSSNHTQLLAAIRAKEQASIDRGDIPSTDASDMDAVHNVLAPVFPNLHEWAPCHDKANHVPISRPTAVSD
;
A
#
# COMPACT_ATOMS: atom_id res chain seq x y z
N MET A 1 -10.64 -9.95 99.23
CA MET A 1 -12.08 -10.21 99.17
C MET A 1 -12.62 -9.25 98.11
N THR A 2 -12.99 -9.81 96.95
CA THR A 2 -13.69 -9.21 95.78
C THR A 2 -13.02 -8.01 95.11
N ASP A 3 -12.36 -8.18 93.95
CA ASP A 3 -12.95 -8.30 92.59
C ASP A 3 -13.88 -7.14 92.24
N GLU A 4 -13.53 -6.39 91.20
CA GLU A 4 -14.42 -6.05 90.06
C GLU A 4 -13.57 -5.31 89.02
N ALA A 5 -13.61 -5.81 87.79
CA ALA A 5 -12.84 -5.34 86.65
C ALA A 5 -13.78 -4.55 85.74
N ASP A 6 -13.74 -3.22 85.79
CA ASP A 6 -14.42 -2.38 84.79
C ASP A 6 -13.48 -2.13 83.61
N PHE A 7 -13.51 -3.10 82.70
CA PHE A 7 -13.04 -2.96 81.32
C PHE A 7 -14.15 -2.27 80.52
N ASP A 8 -14.14 -0.94 80.49
CA ASP A 8 -14.96 -0.17 79.54
C ASP A 8 -14.35 -0.27 78.14
N GLU A 9 -14.51 -1.43 77.53
CA GLU A 9 -14.49 -1.57 76.08
C GLU A 9 -15.72 -0.84 75.56
N SER A 10 -15.55 0.44 75.23
CA SER A 10 -16.48 1.15 74.36
C SER A 10 -16.48 0.40 73.04
N GLY A 11 -17.33 -0.62 72.97
CA GLY A 11 -17.59 -1.40 71.78
C GLY A 11 -17.88 -0.41 70.68
N SER A 12 -16.94 -0.29 69.73
CA SER A 12 -17.22 0.37 68.47
C SER A 12 -18.44 -0.33 67.93
N SER A 13 -19.58 0.34 68.01
CA SER A 13 -20.81 -0.05 67.37
C SER A 13 -20.44 -0.26 65.92
N TYR A 14 -20.24 -1.52 65.55
CA TYR A 14 -20.05 -1.98 64.20
C TYR A 14 -21.34 -1.61 63.48
N ASP A 15 -21.33 -0.43 62.89
CA ASP A 15 -22.28 -0.03 61.88
C ASP A 15 -22.00 -0.89 60.67
N GLY A 16 -22.61 -2.08 60.68
CA GLY A 16 -22.74 -2.96 59.53
C GLY A 16 -23.58 -2.26 58.45
N PHE A 17 -23.02 -1.22 57.83
CA PHE A 17 -23.51 -0.65 56.59
C PHE A 17 -23.05 -1.55 55.44
N SER A 18 -23.74 -2.70 55.34
CA SER A 18 -24.08 -3.44 54.11
C SER A 18 -23.15 -3.25 52.90
N ASP A 19 -22.11 -4.10 52.82
CA ASP A 19 -21.28 -4.35 51.64
C ASP A 19 -22.06 -4.98 50.45
N ASP A 20 -23.32 -5.33 50.64
CA ASP A 20 -24.18 -5.89 49.57
C ASP A 20 -24.63 -4.82 48.55
N GLY A 21 -24.68 -3.55 48.94
CA GLY A 21 -25.07 -2.45 48.06
C GLY A 21 -23.96 -2.03 47.09
N SER A 22 -22.71 -2.00 47.54
CA SER A 22 -21.51 -1.67 46.73
C SER A 22 -21.33 -2.67 45.60
N GLU A 23 -21.36 -3.98 45.89
CA GLU A 23 -21.17 -5.01 44.87
C GLU A 23 -22.30 -5.01 43.82
N GLN A 24 -23.52 -4.65 44.21
CA GLN A 24 -24.66 -4.60 43.30
C GLN A 24 -24.58 -3.37 42.38
N ILE A 25 -24.13 -2.22 42.91
CA ILE A 25 -23.87 -0.99 42.14
C ILE A 25 -22.69 -1.21 41.17
N ASP A 26 -21.61 -1.85 41.61
CA ASP A 26 -20.45 -2.16 40.78
C ASP A 26 -20.82 -3.14 39.64
N ARG A 27 -21.64 -4.17 39.92
CA ARG A 27 -22.16 -5.07 38.88
C ARG A 27 -23.02 -4.34 37.85
N MET A 28 -23.86 -3.40 38.28
CA MET A 28 -24.66 -2.57 37.38
C MET A 28 -23.79 -1.64 36.53
N TRP A 29 -22.77 -1.02 37.12
CA TRP A 29 -21.82 -0.16 36.41
C TRP A 29 -21.03 -0.94 35.37
N MET A 30 -20.52 -2.13 35.72
CA MET A 30 -19.82 -3.01 34.79
C MET A 30 -20.70 -3.47 33.63
N GLN A 31 -21.97 -3.81 33.87
CA GLN A 31 -22.91 -4.14 32.78
C GLN A 31 -23.20 -2.93 31.88
N GLN A 32 -23.30 -1.73 32.44
CA GLN A 32 -23.51 -0.52 31.67
C GLN A 32 -22.29 -0.17 30.81
N GLU A 33 -21.09 -0.27 31.38
CA GLU A 33 -19.81 -0.06 30.69
C GLU A 33 -19.62 -1.11 29.58
N SER A 34 -19.90 -2.39 29.86
CA SER A 34 -19.85 -3.48 28.87
C SER A 34 -20.78 -3.21 27.68
N ARG A 35 -22.04 -2.82 27.94
CA ARG A 35 -22.99 -2.44 26.86
C ARG A 35 -22.54 -1.20 26.10
N ALA A 36 -21.92 -0.24 26.77
CA ALA A 36 -21.38 0.95 26.11
C ALA A 36 -20.19 0.58 25.21
N MET A 37 -19.31 -0.30 25.69
CA MET A 37 -18.16 -0.81 24.94
C MET A 37 -18.60 -1.64 23.73
N GLU A 38 -19.60 -2.51 23.86
CA GLU A 38 -20.18 -3.27 22.74
C GLU A 38 -20.76 -2.36 21.66
N ARG A 39 -21.52 -1.33 22.04
CA ARG A 39 -22.08 -0.36 21.08
C ARG A 39 -20.97 0.40 20.35
N ARG A 40 -19.94 0.82 21.07
CA ARG A 40 -18.77 1.51 20.49
C ARG A 40 -18.01 0.56 19.56
N SER A 41 -17.69 -0.64 20.01
CA SER A 41 -16.99 -1.67 19.23
C SER A 41 -17.76 -2.04 17.96
N ARG A 42 -19.08 -2.22 18.02
CA ARG A 42 -19.91 -2.49 16.84
C ARG A 42 -19.90 -1.35 15.83
N THR A 43 -19.95 -0.11 16.32
CA THR A 43 -19.97 1.08 15.45
C THR A 43 -18.59 1.34 14.83
N VAL A 44 -17.53 1.16 15.61
CA VAL A 44 -16.14 1.27 15.16
C VAL A 44 -15.82 0.15 14.17
N GLY A 45 -16.14 -1.11 14.49
CA GLY A 45 -15.92 -2.25 13.61
C GLY A 45 -16.70 -2.16 12.29
N PHE A 46 -17.90 -1.58 12.28
CA PHE A 46 -18.62 -1.31 11.03
C PHE A 46 -17.91 -0.25 10.17
N ARG A 47 -17.41 0.82 10.78
CA ARG A 47 -16.64 1.86 10.07
C ARG A 47 -15.35 1.31 9.52
N GLU A 48 -14.58 0.62 10.36
CA GLU A 48 -13.32 -0.03 9.98
C GLU A 48 -13.53 -1.08 8.90
N GLY A 49 -14.60 -1.90 8.97
CA GLY A 49 -14.93 -2.87 7.94
C GLY A 49 -15.28 -2.23 6.59
N VAL A 50 -16.01 -1.11 6.60
CA VAL A 50 -16.31 -0.35 5.38
C VAL A 50 -15.04 0.26 4.79
N ASP A 51 -14.15 0.80 5.61
CA ASP A 51 -12.91 1.43 5.14
C ASP A 51 -11.89 0.39 4.66
N ALA A 52 -11.76 -0.74 5.36
CA ALA A 52 -10.94 -1.88 4.93
C ALA A 52 -11.44 -2.47 3.60
N GLY A 53 -12.75 -2.60 3.39
CA GLY A 53 -13.30 -3.08 2.13
C GLY A 53 -13.07 -2.12 0.95
N LYS A 54 -13.10 -0.81 1.19
CA LYS A 54 -12.72 0.19 0.18
C LYS A 54 -11.23 0.11 -0.14
N GLU A 55 -10.40 0.01 0.89
CA GLU A 55 -8.95 -0.08 0.71
C GLU A 55 -8.56 -1.34 -0.06
N GLU A 56 -9.18 -2.47 0.24
CA GLU A 56 -8.93 -3.74 -0.47
C GLU A 56 -9.27 -3.64 -1.95
N THR A 57 -10.45 -3.12 -2.30
CA THR A 57 -10.85 -2.93 -3.70
C THR A 57 -9.97 -1.91 -4.44
N LEU A 58 -9.51 -0.86 -3.75
CA LEU A 58 -8.53 0.09 -4.28
C LEU A 58 -7.16 -0.56 -4.52
N GLN A 59 -6.68 -1.38 -3.59
CA GLN A 59 -5.41 -2.10 -3.72
C GLN A 59 -5.45 -3.10 -4.88
N GLU A 60 -6.56 -3.81 -5.06
CA GLU A 60 -6.76 -4.70 -6.22
C GLU A 60 -6.66 -3.94 -7.54
N GLY A 61 -7.33 -2.79 -7.65
CA GLY A 61 -7.25 -1.92 -8.83
C GLY A 61 -5.84 -1.40 -9.07
N PHE A 62 -5.14 -0.97 -8.02
CA PHE A 62 -3.75 -0.53 -8.11
C PHE A 62 -2.82 -1.65 -8.56
N ASN A 63 -2.93 -2.84 -7.96
CA ASN A 63 -2.09 -3.99 -8.30
C ASN A 63 -2.24 -4.35 -9.78
N ALA A 64 -3.49 -4.40 -10.29
CA ALA A 64 -3.75 -4.66 -11.70
C ALA A 64 -3.10 -3.61 -12.62
N GLY A 65 -3.24 -2.32 -12.28
CA GLY A 65 -2.62 -1.23 -13.03
C GLY A 65 -1.09 -1.23 -12.94
N TYR A 66 -0.53 -1.58 -11.79
CA TYR A 66 0.91 -1.59 -11.53
C TYR A 66 1.64 -2.60 -12.41
N VAL A 67 1.12 -3.83 -12.57
CA VAL A 67 1.78 -4.85 -13.41
C VAL A 67 1.91 -4.37 -14.85
N VAL A 68 0.84 -3.79 -15.39
CA VAL A 68 0.82 -3.27 -16.77
C VAL A 68 1.73 -2.05 -16.88
N GLY A 69 1.57 -1.08 -15.97
CA GLY A 69 2.34 0.16 -15.96
C GLY A 69 3.84 -0.06 -15.76
N ALA A 70 4.24 -0.98 -14.88
CA ALA A 70 5.64 -1.32 -14.66
C ALA A 70 6.27 -1.91 -15.93
N SER A 71 5.57 -2.84 -16.60
CA SER A 71 6.08 -3.46 -17.83
C SER A 71 6.24 -2.47 -18.99
N GLN A 72 5.27 -1.55 -19.15
CA GLN A 72 5.30 -0.55 -20.22
C GLN A 72 6.28 0.59 -19.90
N GLY A 73 6.29 1.07 -18.65
CA GLY A 73 7.22 2.08 -18.17
C GLY A 73 8.68 1.62 -18.23
N PHE A 74 8.97 0.35 -17.93
CA PHE A 74 10.31 -0.20 -18.08
C PHE A 74 10.77 -0.16 -19.54
N ARG A 75 9.92 -0.56 -20.49
CA ARG A 75 10.22 -0.51 -21.93
C ARG A 75 10.47 0.92 -22.42
N SER A 76 9.59 1.87 -22.06
CA SER A 76 9.77 3.30 -22.37
C SER A 76 11.09 3.84 -21.83
N GLY A 77 11.37 3.55 -20.55
CA GLY A 77 12.58 3.99 -19.86
C GLY A 77 13.86 3.47 -20.50
N VAL A 78 13.87 2.21 -20.93
CA VAL A 78 15.00 1.61 -21.67
C VAL A 78 15.23 2.35 -22.99
N LEU A 79 14.20 2.53 -23.82
CA LEU A 79 14.36 3.17 -25.13
C LEU A 79 14.87 4.61 -24.98
N GLN A 80 14.28 5.38 -24.09
CA GLN A 80 14.72 6.76 -23.83
C GLN A 80 16.11 6.81 -23.23
N GLY A 81 16.42 5.89 -22.30
CA GLY A 81 17.75 5.77 -21.70
C GLY A 81 18.81 5.50 -22.75
N LEU A 82 18.51 4.62 -23.71
CA LEU A 82 19.43 4.25 -24.77
C LEU A 82 19.65 5.40 -25.77
N LEU A 83 18.59 6.10 -26.19
CA LEU A 83 18.71 7.30 -27.02
C LEU A 83 19.49 8.41 -26.32
N ARG A 84 19.29 8.62 -25.02
CA ARG A 84 20.03 9.61 -24.23
C ARG A 84 21.50 9.22 -24.06
N ALA A 85 21.77 7.95 -23.76
CA ALA A 85 23.14 7.44 -23.67
C ALA A 85 23.87 7.64 -25.01
N TYR A 86 23.20 7.35 -26.13
CA TYR A 86 23.72 7.61 -27.46
C TYR A 86 24.06 9.09 -27.68
N THR A 87 23.15 10.01 -27.36
CA THR A 87 23.40 11.46 -27.49
C THR A 87 24.58 11.93 -26.64
N SER A 88 24.74 11.37 -25.44
CA SER A 88 25.80 11.77 -24.51
C SER A 88 27.16 11.19 -24.89
N GLN A 89 27.20 9.94 -25.36
CA GLN A 89 28.45 9.22 -25.63
C GLN A 89 29.02 9.57 -27.00
N PHE A 90 28.16 9.88 -27.99
CA PHE A 90 28.55 10.12 -29.37
C PHE A 90 28.07 11.49 -29.88
N PRO A 91 28.49 12.61 -29.26
CA PRO A 91 28.03 13.95 -29.64
C PRO A 91 28.30 14.30 -31.11
N ASN A 92 29.36 13.72 -31.70
CA ASN A 92 29.74 13.95 -33.10
C ASN A 92 28.91 13.13 -34.11
N LEU A 93 28.20 12.09 -33.66
CA LEU A 93 27.32 11.24 -34.49
C LEU A 93 25.84 11.51 -34.19
N VAL A 94 25.56 12.60 -33.47
CA VAL A 94 24.21 13.07 -33.21
C VAL A 94 23.58 13.52 -34.54
N SER A 95 22.81 12.63 -35.16
CA SER A 95 21.94 12.92 -36.31
C SER A 95 20.64 13.64 -35.90
N SER A 96 20.04 14.44 -36.79
CA SER A 96 18.71 15.04 -36.54
C SER A 96 17.62 13.99 -36.27
N ASN A 97 17.79 12.77 -36.78
CA ASN A 97 16.78 11.72 -36.71
C ASN A 97 16.61 11.17 -35.28
N HIS A 98 17.70 10.91 -34.54
CA HIS A 98 17.58 10.34 -33.19
C HIS A 98 17.12 11.39 -32.14
N THR A 99 17.43 12.68 -32.33
CA THR A 99 16.93 13.75 -31.46
C THR A 99 15.44 13.98 -31.65
N GLN A 100 14.97 13.96 -32.91
CA GLN A 100 13.54 14.01 -33.25
C GLN A 100 12.79 12.79 -32.70
N LEU A 101 13.37 11.59 -32.82
CA LEU A 101 12.78 10.36 -32.26
C LEU A 101 12.64 10.45 -30.74
N LEU A 102 13.68 10.89 -30.02
CA LEU A 102 13.64 11.07 -28.57
C LEU A 102 12.56 12.08 -28.16
N ALA A 103 12.42 13.18 -28.89
CA ALA A 103 11.39 14.18 -28.64
C ALA A 103 9.98 13.63 -28.92
N ALA A 104 9.80 12.86 -29.99
CA ALA A 104 8.53 12.24 -30.35
C ALA A 104 8.07 11.20 -29.31
N ILE A 105 8.98 10.32 -28.86
CA ILE A 105 8.69 9.32 -27.82
C ILE A 105 8.26 10.01 -26.52
N ARG A 106 8.98 11.06 -26.10
CA ARG A 106 8.62 11.84 -24.90
C ARG A 106 7.27 12.56 -25.04
N ALA A 107 7.01 13.16 -26.20
CA ALA A 107 5.74 13.84 -26.44
C ALA A 107 4.56 12.86 -26.40
N LYS A 108 4.73 11.66 -26.96
CA LYS A 108 3.73 10.58 -26.90
C LYS A 108 3.49 10.09 -25.47
N GLU A 109 4.55 9.89 -24.69
CA GLU A 109 4.46 9.50 -23.28
C GLU A 109 3.74 10.57 -22.46
N GLN A 110 4.13 11.83 -22.59
CA GLN A 110 3.51 12.95 -21.88
C GLN A 110 2.01 13.07 -22.23
N ALA A 111 1.66 12.95 -23.51
CA ALA A 111 0.26 12.98 -23.94
C ALA A 111 -0.57 11.80 -23.40
N SER A 112 0.07 10.68 -23.04
CA SER A 112 -0.62 9.54 -22.41
C SER A 112 -0.84 9.81 -20.92
N ILE A 113 0.19 10.35 -20.24
CA ILE A 113 0.12 10.76 -18.83
C ILE A 113 -0.96 11.83 -18.63
N ASP A 114 -1.02 12.85 -19.49
CA ASP A 114 -2.00 13.94 -19.40
C ASP A 114 -3.45 13.45 -19.58
N ARG A 115 -3.64 12.35 -20.32
CA ARG A 115 -4.94 11.68 -20.49
C ARG A 115 -5.31 10.75 -19.34
N GLY A 116 -4.36 10.44 -18.44
CA GLY A 116 -4.53 9.40 -17.42
C GLY A 116 -4.40 7.98 -17.95
N ASP A 117 -3.89 7.81 -19.17
CA ASP A 117 -3.64 6.52 -19.80
C ASP A 117 -2.26 5.97 -19.39
N ILE A 118 -2.11 4.65 -19.39
CA ILE A 118 -0.80 4.01 -19.20
C ILE A 118 0.06 4.30 -20.45
N PRO A 119 1.27 4.86 -20.31
CA PRO A 119 2.12 5.14 -21.45
C PRO A 119 2.58 3.82 -22.10
N SER A 120 2.02 3.52 -23.28
CA SER A 120 2.40 2.35 -24.07
C SER A 120 3.56 2.69 -25.00
N THR A 121 4.62 1.89 -24.89
CA THR A 121 5.67 1.79 -25.89
C THR A 121 5.29 0.67 -26.86
N ASP A 122 5.08 1.02 -28.12
CA ASP A 122 4.63 0.06 -29.13
C ASP A 122 5.81 -0.58 -29.86
N ALA A 123 5.57 -1.68 -30.57
CA ALA A 123 6.60 -2.33 -31.40
C ALA A 123 7.20 -1.35 -32.43
N SER A 124 6.38 -0.44 -32.96
CA SER A 124 6.82 0.60 -33.88
C SER A 124 7.87 1.54 -33.28
N ASP A 125 7.77 1.87 -31.98
CA ASP A 125 8.74 2.75 -31.32
C ASP A 125 10.07 2.01 -31.15
N MET A 126 10.01 0.72 -30.81
CA MET A 126 11.19 -0.14 -30.71
C MET A 126 11.89 -0.30 -32.07
N ASP A 127 11.12 -0.55 -33.14
CA ASP A 127 11.64 -0.66 -34.50
C ASP A 127 12.27 0.66 -34.97
N ALA A 128 11.66 1.80 -34.64
CA ALA A 128 12.20 3.11 -34.97
C ALA A 128 13.54 3.38 -34.26
N VAL A 129 13.64 3.04 -32.96
CA VAL A 129 14.89 3.12 -32.19
C VAL A 129 15.95 2.18 -32.79
N HIS A 130 15.57 0.95 -33.11
CA HIS A 130 16.48 -0.03 -33.74
C HIS A 130 17.02 0.49 -35.08
N ASN A 131 16.17 1.00 -35.97
CA ASN A 131 16.59 1.51 -37.27
C ASN A 131 17.57 2.70 -37.16
N VAL A 132 17.38 3.54 -36.16
CA VAL A 132 18.26 4.69 -35.91
C VAL A 132 19.63 4.25 -35.39
N LEU A 133 19.68 3.16 -34.62
CA LEU A 133 20.88 2.72 -33.92
C LEU A 133 21.62 1.57 -34.60
N ALA A 134 20.95 0.80 -35.47
CA ALA A 134 21.52 -0.30 -36.22
C ALA A 134 22.83 0.05 -36.97
N PRO A 135 23.00 1.25 -37.55
CA PRO A 135 24.27 1.64 -38.16
C PRO A 135 25.46 1.72 -37.18
N VAL A 136 25.18 1.92 -35.89
CA VAL A 136 26.20 2.06 -34.83
C VAL A 136 26.31 0.80 -33.98
N PHE A 137 25.20 0.08 -33.78
CA PHE A 137 25.10 -1.13 -32.98
C PHE A 137 24.40 -2.24 -33.78
N PRO A 138 25.16 -3.01 -34.59
CA PRO A 138 24.57 -4.03 -35.47
C PRO A 138 23.93 -5.23 -34.72
N ASN A 139 24.25 -5.44 -33.44
CA ASN A 139 23.74 -6.55 -32.63
C ASN A 139 22.67 -6.12 -31.59
N LEU A 140 22.02 -4.97 -31.77
CA LEU A 140 21.03 -4.48 -30.79
C LEU A 140 19.79 -5.41 -30.64
N HIS A 141 19.53 -6.28 -31.62
CA HIS A 141 18.42 -7.23 -31.64
C HIS A 141 18.45 -8.27 -30.49
N GLU A 142 19.62 -8.50 -29.87
CA GLU A 142 19.80 -9.54 -28.85
C GLU A 142 19.21 -9.14 -27.48
N TRP A 143 18.89 -7.85 -27.28
CA TRP A 143 18.23 -7.35 -26.07
C TRP A 143 16.71 -7.53 -26.17
N ALA A 144 16.28 -8.78 -26.36
CA ALA A 144 14.88 -9.16 -26.20
C ALA A 144 14.48 -9.01 -24.72
N PRO A 145 13.23 -8.63 -24.42
CA PRO A 145 12.82 -8.25 -23.07
C PRO A 145 12.88 -9.47 -22.15
N CYS A 146 13.86 -9.50 -21.26
CA CYS A 146 13.88 -10.36 -20.09
C CYS A 146 12.80 -9.91 -19.09
N HIS A 147 11.54 -10.02 -19.49
CA HIS A 147 10.45 -10.04 -18.51
C HIS A 147 9.74 -11.37 -18.68
N ASP A 148 10.41 -12.41 -18.17
CA ASP A 148 9.79 -13.69 -17.95
C ASP A 148 8.58 -13.49 -17.04
N LYS A 149 7.41 -13.92 -17.54
CA LYS A 149 6.14 -13.86 -16.81
C LYS A 149 6.15 -14.78 -15.57
N ALA A 150 7.21 -15.56 -15.36
CA ALA A 150 7.34 -16.54 -14.29
C ALA A 150 7.57 -15.95 -12.88
N ASN A 151 7.99 -14.69 -12.72
CA ASN A 151 8.37 -14.15 -11.39
C ASN A 151 7.30 -13.32 -10.68
N HIS A 152 6.05 -13.34 -11.14
CA HIS A 152 4.95 -12.86 -10.30
C HIS A 152 4.62 -13.92 -9.25
N VAL A 153 5.42 -13.97 -8.19
CA VAL A 153 4.95 -14.54 -6.92
C VAL A 153 3.73 -13.68 -6.55
N PRO A 154 2.50 -14.24 -6.48
CA PRO A 154 1.41 -13.49 -5.87
C PRO A 154 1.91 -13.16 -4.47
N ILE A 155 1.96 -11.88 -4.12
CA ILE A 155 2.23 -11.47 -2.74
C ILE A 155 1.03 -12.01 -1.96
N SER A 156 1.19 -13.22 -1.42
CA SER A 156 0.20 -13.85 -0.58
C SER A 156 0.00 -12.91 0.60
N ARG A 157 -1.20 -12.33 0.70
CA ARG A 157 -1.66 -11.60 1.88
C ARG A 157 -1.29 -12.45 3.09
N PRO A 158 -0.58 -11.94 4.12
CA PRO A 158 -0.45 -12.68 5.35
C PRO A 158 -1.86 -12.98 5.82
N THR A 159 -2.22 -14.27 5.83
CA THR A 159 -3.49 -14.74 6.36
C THR A 159 -3.58 -14.16 7.76
N ALA A 160 -4.57 -13.29 7.99
CA ALA A 160 -4.88 -12.83 9.33
C ALA A 160 -5.06 -14.08 10.18
N VAL A 161 -4.15 -14.27 11.14
CA VAL A 161 -4.32 -15.24 12.21
C VAL A 161 -5.60 -14.83 12.92
N SER A 162 -6.65 -15.62 12.71
CA SER A 162 -7.84 -15.61 13.54
C SER A 162 -7.45 -16.26 14.87
N ASP A 163 -7.09 -15.43 15.85
CA ASP A 163 -7.10 -15.79 17.27
C ASP A 163 -8.54 -15.79 17.80
#